data_AF-A0A7R9G2S7-F1
#
_entry.id   AF-A0A7R9G2S7-F1
#
_cell.length_a   1.000
_cell.length_b   1.000
_cell.length_c   1.000
_cell.angle_alpha   90.00
_cell.angle_beta   90.00
_cell.angle_gamma   90.00
#
_symmetry.space_group_name_H-M   'P 1'
#
loop_
_entity.id
_entity.type
_entity.pdbx_description
1 polymer ?
#
loop_
_entity_poly.entity_id
_entity_poly.type
_entity_poly.pdbx_seq_one_letter_code
_entity_poly.pdbx_strand_id
1 'polypeptide(L)'
;FFNISSAPLYFYYLNKKVLLKSALQVFGPVSVLDPMTSSYVITELLQSDLHKIIVSPQHLSADHIKVFLYQILRGLKYLHSARILHRDIKPGNLLVNSNCVLKICDFGLARVEEPDQTKHMTQEVVTQYYRAPEILMGARHYSAAVDVWSVGCIFGELLGRRILFLANSPVQQLELITELLGTPSLEDMRYACDGARTHMLRRAPKPSSLTALYTLSSQATHEAVHLLCQMLVFDPDKRITVVDALAHPYLDEGRLRYHSCMCKCCYTMSGGMRQYTADFEPVAPHAFDDLWEKKLTSVQQVKEEMHKFIAEQLNTSRVPLCINPQSAAFKSFAR
;
A
#
# COMPACT_ATOMS: atom_id res chain seq x y z
N PHE A 1 -39.23 -16.63 11.35
CA PHE A 1 -38.56 -15.34 11.57
C PHE A 1 -37.05 -15.50 11.43
N PHE A 2 -36.53 -15.49 10.21
CA PHE A 2 -35.12 -15.24 9.95
C PHE A 2 -35.06 -14.27 8.77
N ASN A 3 -34.64 -13.05 9.09
CA ASN A 3 -34.62 -11.91 8.20
C ASN A 3 -33.35 -12.00 7.35
N ILE A 4 -33.53 -12.37 6.09
CA ILE A 4 -32.56 -12.19 5.02
C ILE A 4 -32.70 -10.72 4.61
N SER A 5 -31.80 -9.86 5.06
CA SER A 5 -31.73 -8.49 4.57
C SER A 5 -30.28 -8.09 4.31
N SER A 6 -30.08 -7.52 3.11
CA SER A 6 -28.95 -6.70 2.65
C SER A 6 -27.67 -7.40 2.15
N ALA A 7 -27.73 -7.90 0.91
CA ALA A 7 -26.62 -7.88 -0.05
C ALA A 7 -26.41 -6.41 -0.53
N PRO A 8 -25.22 -5.98 -1.05
CA PRO A 8 -24.56 -6.60 -2.22
C PRO A 8 -23.07 -6.91 -2.04
N LEU A 9 -22.66 -8.09 -2.52
CA LEU A 9 -21.28 -8.47 -2.82
C LEU A 9 -20.96 -8.02 -4.26
N TYR A 10 -19.92 -7.22 -4.45
CA TYR A 10 -19.45 -6.79 -5.78
C TYR A 10 -18.17 -7.55 -6.18
N PHE A 11 -18.13 -7.97 -7.45
CA PHE A 11 -17.08 -8.81 -8.07
C PHE A 11 -16.05 -7.96 -8.83
N TYR A 12 -14.79 -8.38 -8.88
CA TYR A 12 -13.77 -7.79 -9.77
C TYR A 12 -12.90 -8.84 -10.47
N TYR A 13 -12.51 -8.47 -11.70
CA TYR A 13 -11.79 -9.22 -12.72
C TYR A 13 -10.29 -9.33 -12.43
N LEU A 14 -9.71 -10.50 -12.63
CA LEU A 14 -8.27 -10.76 -12.52
C LEU A 14 -7.62 -10.72 -13.90
N ASN A 15 -7.00 -9.60 -14.21
CA ASN A 15 -5.83 -9.60 -15.08
C ASN A 15 -4.66 -9.05 -14.27
N LYS A 16 -3.90 -10.00 -13.72
CA LYS A 16 -2.80 -9.85 -12.76
C LYS A 16 -3.29 -9.41 -11.36
N LYS A 17 -2.44 -9.74 -10.38
CA LYS A 17 -2.37 -9.09 -9.05
C LYS A 17 -3.37 -9.59 -8.00
N VAL A 18 -2.83 -10.14 -6.91
CA VAL A 18 -3.22 -9.95 -5.48
C VAL A 18 -2.68 -11.14 -4.68
N LEU A 19 -1.74 -10.86 -3.76
CA LEU A 19 -1.54 -11.66 -2.55
C LEU A 19 -2.32 -10.98 -1.44
N LEU A 20 -3.37 -11.61 -0.93
CA LEU A 20 -4.05 -11.17 0.28
C LEU A 20 -4.20 -12.35 1.23
N LYS A 21 -3.59 -12.21 2.41
CA LYS A 21 -3.90 -13.01 3.62
C LYS A 21 -5.37 -12.86 4.07
N SER A 22 -6.15 -12.02 3.39
CA SER A 22 -7.60 -11.84 3.58
C SER A 22 -8.43 -12.12 2.32
N ALA A 23 -7.91 -12.87 1.34
CA ALA A 23 -8.77 -13.48 0.33
C ALA A 23 -9.73 -14.41 1.07
N LEU A 24 -10.98 -13.98 1.22
CA LEU A 24 -12.01 -14.71 1.94
C LEU A 24 -12.42 -15.99 1.20
N GLN A 25 -12.13 -16.08 -0.10
CA GLN A 25 -12.24 -17.31 -0.86
C GLN A 25 -11.65 -17.12 -2.26
N VAL A 26 -10.88 -18.08 -2.75
CA VAL A 26 -10.67 -18.25 -4.18
C VAL A 26 -11.73 -19.24 -4.65
N PHE A 27 -12.58 -18.85 -5.60
CA PHE A 27 -13.65 -19.71 -6.11
C PHE A 27 -13.34 -20.26 -7.50
N GLY A 28 -13.61 -21.55 -7.66
CA GLY A 28 -13.98 -22.25 -8.90
C GLY A 28 -14.60 -23.59 -8.47
N PRO A 29 -15.63 -24.16 -9.13
CA PRO A 29 -15.92 -24.06 -10.55
C PRO A 29 -17.11 -23.15 -10.86
N VAL A 30 -16.95 -22.32 -11.89
CA VAL A 30 -18.09 -21.81 -12.65
C VAL A 30 -18.59 -22.97 -13.49
N SER A 31 -19.90 -23.15 -13.63
CA SER A 31 -20.49 -24.05 -14.64
C SER A 31 -19.75 -23.84 -15.96
N VAL A 32 -19.09 -24.90 -16.42
CA VAL A 32 -18.14 -24.89 -17.53
C VAL A 32 -18.80 -24.34 -18.80
N LEU A 33 -18.57 -23.05 -19.04
CA LEU A 33 -18.51 -22.49 -20.38
C LEU A 33 -17.07 -22.00 -20.51
N ASP A 34 -16.22 -22.94 -20.91
CA ASP A 34 -14.77 -22.83 -21.14
C ASP A 34 -13.85 -22.75 -19.88
N PRO A 35 -13.13 -23.83 -19.53
CA PRO A 35 -12.12 -23.87 -18.46
C PRO A 35 -10.88 -22.96 -18.68
N MET A 36 -10.79 -22.21 -19.78
CA MET A 36 -9.52 -21.60 -20.21
C MET A 36 -9.39 -20.08 -20.02
N THR A 37 -10.41 -19.34 -19.58
CA THR A 37 -10.47 -17.89 -19.86
C THR A 37 -10.59 -16.92 -18.67
N SER A 38 -11.08 -17.29 -17.47
CA SER A 38 -11.20 -16.32 -16.36
C SER A 38 -11.19 -16.94 -14.96
N SER A 39 -10.46 -16.33 -14.03
CA SER A 39 -10.43 -16.68 -12.60
C SER A 39 -11.08 -15.58 -11.76
N TYR A 40 -11.80 -15.95 -10.70
CA TYR A 40 -12.49 -15.02 -9.81
C TYR A 40 -11.96 -15.16 -8.38
N VAL A 41 -11.64 -14.03 -7.73
CA VAL A 41 -11.24 -13.99 -6.32
C VAL A 41 -12.26 -13.17 -5.55
N ILE A 42 -12.78 -13.73 -4.47
CA ILE A 42 -13.74 -13.07 -3.59
C ILE A 42 -13.01 -12.57 -2.35
N THR A 43 -13.18 -11.28 -2.08
CA THR A 43 -12.58 -10.57 -0.96
C THR A 43 -13.66 -9.83 -0.18
N GLU A 44 -13.30 -9.27 0.98
CA GLU A 44 -14.19 -8.35 1.65
C GLU A 44 -14.38 -7.07 0.82
N LEU A 45 -15.61 -6.56 0.79
CA LEU A 45 -15.91 -5.32 0.10
C LEU A 45 -15.39 -4.12 0.90
N LEU A 46 -14.52 -3.34 0.29
CA LEU A 46 -14.14 -2.00 0.75
C LEU A 46 -14.72 -1.00 -0.26
N GLN A 47 -15.63 -0.15 0.21
CA GLN A 47 -16.52 0.65 -0.64
C GLN A 47 -15.80 1.74 -1.43
N SER A 48 -14.61 2.16 -0.98
CA SER A 48 -13.87 3.25 -1.57
C SER A 48 -12.36 2.99 -1.50
N ASP A 49 -11.61 3.91 -2.09
CA ASP A 49 -10.17 4.06 -1.95
C ASP A 49 -9.86 5.39 -1.24
N LEU A 50 -8.64 5.54 -0.73
CA LEU A 50 -8.21 6.70 0.02
C LEU A 50 -8.14 7.95 -0.88
N HIS A 51 -7.90 7.79 -2.19
CA HIS A 51 -7.90 8.93 -3.13
C HIS A 51 -9.25 9.63 -3.12
N LYS A 52 -10.35 8.88 -3.26
CA LYS A 52 -11.72 9.42 -3.19
C LYS A 52 -11.99 10.10 -1.85
N ILE A 53 -11.50 9.55 -0.74
CA ILE A 53 -11.65 10.19 0.58
C ILE A 53 -10.90 11.53 0.63
N ILE A 54 -9.67 11.61 0.10
CA ILE A 54 -8.84 12.82 0.06
C ILE A 54 -9.46 13.94 -0.77
N VAL A 55 -10.05 13.63 -1.93
CA VAL A 55 -10.61 14.66 -2.81
C VAL A 55 -12.07 14.99 -2.52
N SER A 56 -12.75 14.22 -1.66
CA SER A 56 -14.13 14.46 -1.28
C SER A 56 -14.31 15.73 -0.44
N PRO A 57 -15.53 16.29 -0.34
CA PRO A 57 -15.83 17.36 0.61
C PRO A 57 -15.96 16.88 2.07
N GLN A 58 -15.83 15.57 2.34
CA GLN A 58 -15.97 15.04 3.69
C GLN A 58 -14.85 15.56 4.60
N HIS A 59 -15.23 15.96 5.82
CA HIS A 59 -14.26 16.45 6.79
C HIS A 59 -13.32 15.33 7.25
N LEU A 60 -12.02 15.53 7.04
CA LEU A 60 -10.97 14.64 7.51
C LEU A 60 -10.34 15.22 8.78
N SER A 61 -10.68 14.66 9.94
CA SER A 61 -10.12 15.07 11.23
C SER A 61 -8.70 14.55 11.44
N ALA A 62 -7.98 15.12 12.39
CA ALA A 62 -6.63 14.67 12.76
C ALA A 62 -6.63 13.18 13.19
N ASP A 63 -7.70 12.73 13.85
CA ASP A 63 -7.87 11.33 14.22
C ASP A 63 -7.94 10.41 13.00
N HIS A 64 -8.67 10.83 11.95
CA HIS A 64 -8.73 10.06 10.69
C HIS A 64 -7.34 9.96 10.06
N ILE A 65 -6.58 11.05 10.01
CA ILE A 65 -5.22 11.05 9.45
C ILE A 65 -4.32 10.09 10.22
N LYS A 66 -4.30 10.18 11.56
CA LYS A 66 -3.47 9.32 12.42
C LYS A 66 -3.83 7.83 12.24
N VAL A 67 -5.11 7.52 12.20
CA VAL A 67 -5.60 6.13 12.03
C VAL A 67 -5.31 5.58 10.63
N PHE A 68 -5.45 6.37 9.57
CA PHE A 68 -5.08 5.94 8.23
C PHE A 68 -3.56 5.73 8.12
N LEU A 69 -2.76 6.71 8.56
CA LEU A 69 -1.29 6.61 8.53
C LEU A 69 -0.79 5.39 9.32
N TYR A 70 -1.32 5.18 10.52
CA TYR A 70 -1.01 4.02 11.35
C TYR A 70 -1.30 2.69 10.63
N GLN A 71 -2.49 2.54 10.02
CA GLN A 71 -2.86 1.32 9.31
C GLN A 71 -1.99 1.05 8.08
N ILE A 72 -1.61 2.10 7.33
CA ILE A 72 -0.71 1.98 6.18
C ILE A 72 0.66 1.47 6.63
N LEU A 73 1.27 2.13 7.62
CA LEU A 73 2.58 1.73 8.16
C LEU A 73 2.55 0.33 8.78
N ARG A 74 1.49 0.00 9.53
CA ARG A 74 1.29 -1.34 10.10
C ARG A 74 1.20 -2.42 9.01
N GLY A 75 0.53 -2.13 7.91
CA GLY A 75 0.47 -3.01 6.74
C GLY A 75 1.84 -3.18 6.07
N LEU A 76 2.58 -2.08 5.89
CA LEU A 76 3.93 -2.11 5.33
C LEU A 76 4.92 -2.85 6.21
N LYS A 77 4.88 -2.68 7.55
CA LYS A 77 5.73 -3.45 8.48
C LYS A 77 5.56 -4.95 8.27
N TYR A 78 4.31 -5.40 8.13
CA TYR A 78 4.02 -6.80 7.84
C TYR A 78 4.61 -7.24 6.49
N LEU A 79 4.43 -6.46 5.42
CA LEU A 79 4.98 -6.77 4.09
C LEU A 79 6.50 -6.77 4.06
N HIS A 80 7.14 -5.75 4.62
CA HIS A 80 8.59 -5.60 4.67
C HIS A 80 9.24 -6.71 5.50
N SER A 81 8.61 -7.15 6.59
CA SER A 81 9.08 -8.33 7.34
C SER A 81 8.95 -9.64 6.55
N ALA A 82 8.05 -9.70 5.56
CA ALA A 82 7.97 -10.79 4.59
C ALA A 82 8.94 -10.61 3.41
N ARG A 83 9.80 -9.58 3.43
CA ARG A 83 10.67 -9.16 2.33
C ARG A 83 9.92 -8.77 1.06
N ILE A 84 8.67 -8.31 1.17
CA ILE A 84 7.87 -7.83 0.04
C ILE A 84 7.93 -6.31 -0.02
N LEU A 85 8.42 -5.77 -1.14
CA LEU A 85 8.35 -4.35 -1.48
C LEU A 85 7.10 -4.10 -2.32
N HIS A 86 6.27 -3.12 -1.98
CA HIS A 86 5.04 -2.87 -2.74
C HIS A 86 5.30 -2.05 -4.01
N ARG A 87 6.15 -1.02 -3.94
CA ARG A 87 6.63 -0.17 -5.04
C ARG A 87 5.57 0.66 -5.78
N ASP A 88 4.32 0.64 -5.34
CA ASP A 88 3.20 1.42 -5.92
C ASP A 88 2.19 1.80 -4.84
N ILE A 89 2.70 2.19 -3.67
CA ILE A 89 1.89 2.74 -2.59
C ILE A 89 1.38 4.12 -3.04
N LYS A 90 0.06 4.23 -3.17
CA LYS A 90 -0.64 5.47 -3.55
C LYS A 90 -2.08 5.42 -3.04
N PRO A 91 -2.78 6.55 -2.89
CA PRO A 91 -4.11 6.57 -2.32
C PRO A 91 -5.13 5.68 -3.04
N GLY A 92 -5.00 5.49 -4.36
CA GLY A 92 -5.85 4.57 -5.13
C GLY A 92 -5.65 3.08 -4.83
N ASN A 93 -4.49 2.70 -4.27
CA ASN A 93 -4.17 1.32 -3.87
C ASN A 93 -4.40 1.09 -2.36
N LEU A 94 -5.03 2.05 -1.67
CA LEU A 94 -5.38 1.97 -0.26
C LEU A 94 -6.90 1.96 -0.14
N LEU A 95 -7.47 0.77 -0.08
CA LEU A 95 -8.91 0.57 -0.01
C LEU A 95 -9.41 0.86 1.40
N VAL A 96 -10.58 1.48 1.51
CA VAL A 96 -11.18 1.92 2.76
C VAL A 96 -12.68 1.63 2.82
N ASN A 97 -13.19 1.40 4.03
CA ASN A 97 -14.63 1.31 4.28
C ASN A 97 -15.16 2.43 5.18
N SER A 98 -16.48 2.45 5.39
CA SER A 98 -17.17 3.41 6.26
C SER A 98 -16.70 3.39 7.72
N ASN A 99 -16.09 2.29 8.16
CA ASN A 99 -15.54 2.15 9.51
C ASN A 99 -14.06 2.57 9.57
N CYS A 100 -13.55 3.27 8.54
CA CYS A 100 -12.15 3.69 8.40
C CYS A 100 -11.13 2.54 8.46
N VAL A 101 -11.55 1.30 8.22
CA VAL A 101 -10.63 0.17 8.06
C VAL A 101 -9.96 0.32 6.70
N LEU A 102 -8.63 0.29 6.69
CA LEU A 102 -7.80 0.45 5.50
C LEU A 102 -7.09 -0.86 5.17
N LYS A 103 -7.02 -1.18 3.87
CA LYS A 103 -6.22 -2.29 3.35
C LYS A 103 -5.41 -1.89 2.13
N ILE A 104 -4.17 -2.36 2.09
CA ILE A 104 -3.28 -2.21 0.94
C ILE A 104 -3.69 -3.24 -0.12
N CYS A 105 -3.84 -2.81 -1.37
CA CYS A 105 -4.16 -3.67 -2.52
C CYS A 105 -3.22 -3.39 -3.70
N ASP A 106 -3.42 -4.11 -4.81
CA ASP A 106 -2.62 -3.99 -6.03
C ASP A 106 -1.12 -4.32 -5.82
N PHE A 107 -0.83 -5.62 -5.70
CA PHE A 107 0.53 -6.15 -5.55
C PHE A 107 1.21 -6.49 -6.88
N GLY A 108 0.72 -6.00 -8.01
CA GLY A 108 1.28 -6.46 -9.30
C GLY A 108 2.57 -5.81 -9.73
N LEU A 109 2.95 -4.78 -9.00
CA LEU A 109 4.29 -4.22 -9.04
C LEU A 109 5.03 -4.58 -7.76
N ALA A 110 4.49 -5.44 -6.89
CA ALA A 110 5.24 -5.88 -5.72
C ALA A 110 6.35 -6.84 -6.14
N ARG A 111 7.46 -6.85 -5.39
CA ARG A 111 8.58 -7.77 -5.59
C ARG A 111 9.13 -8.22 -4.26
N VAL A 112 9.73 -9.40 -4.27
CA VAL A 112 10.63 -9.79 -3.18
C VAL A 112 11.87 -8.90 -3.25
N GLU A 113 12.29 -8.41 -2.08
CA GLU A 113 13.53 -7.68 -1.91
C GLU A 113 14.71 -8.54 -2.39
N GLU A 114 15.54 -7.98 -3.26
CA GLU A 114 16.74 -8.66 -3.74
C GLU A 114 17.89 -8.39 -2.74
N PRO A 115 18.38 -9.41 -2.02
CA PRO A 115 19.48 -9.23 -1.05
C PRO A 115 20.81 -8.87 -1.72
N ASP A 116 21.02 -9.29 -2.97
CA ASP A 116 22.25 -9.00 -3.71
C ASP A 116 22.19 -7.61 -4.34
N GLN A 117 22.90 -6.66 -3.72
CA GLN A 117 22.98 -5.27 -4.20
C GLN A 117 23.60 -5.12 -5.60
N THR A 118 24.30 -6.15 -6.11
CA THR A 118 24.88 -6.12 -7.45
C THR A 118 23.83 -6.36 -8.54
N LYS A 119 22.71 -6.99 -8.20
CA LYS A 119 21.63 -7.28 -9.15
C LYS A 119 20.73 -6.07 -9.35
N HIS A 120 20.35 -5.85 -10.60
CA HIS A 120 19.49 -4.74 -10.97
C HIS A 120 18.02 -5.09 -10.77
N MET A 121 17.28 -4.18 -10.13
CA MET A 121 15.84 -4.25 -9.97
C MET A 121 15.13 -3.44 -11.06
N THR A 122 14.03 -3.96 -11.60
CA THR A 122 13.30 -3.33 -12.71
C THR A 122 12.67 -2.00 -12.29
N GLN A 123 12.74 -1.00 -13.16
CA GLN A 123 12.03 0.26 -13.01
C GLN A 123 10.73 0.20 -13.81
N GLU A 124 9.67 -0.29 -13.18
CA GLU A 124 8.34 -0.35 -13.82
C GLU A 124 7.71 1.06 -13.83
N VAL A 125 7.34 1.54 -15.01
CA VAL A 125 6.87 2.92 -15.22
C VAL A 125 5.37 3.01 -14.98
N VAL A 126 4.98 3.54 -13.82
CA VAL A 126 3.57 3.82 -13.43
C VAL A 126 3.45 5.24 -12.85
N THR A 127 2.45 5.53 -12.02
CA THR A 127 2.16 6.83 -11.39
C THR A 127 3.40 7.46 -10.73
N GLN A 128 3.71 8.70 -11.08
CA GLN A 128 4.98 9.34 -10.68
C GLN A 128 4.93 10.11 -9.34
N TYR A 129 3.76 10.55 -8.88
CA TYR A 129 3.62 11.50 -7.76
C TYR A 129 4.12 10.98 -6.41
N TYR A 130 4.11 9.65 -6.24
CA TYR A 130 4.48 8.96 -5.00
C TYR A 130 5.83 8.25 -5.12
N ARG A 131 6.55 8.43 -6.23
CA ARG A 131 7.80 7.73 -6.51
C ARG A 131 8.95 8.37 -5.74
N ALA A 132 9.78 7.53 -5.13
CA ALA A 132 10.95 7.93 -4.36
C ALA A 132 12.05 8.56 -5.24
N PRO A 133 12.82 9.53 -4.71
CA PRO A 133 13.83 10.27 -5.47
C PRO A 133 14.91 9.36 -6.03
N GLU A 134 15.32 8.31 -5.33
CA GLU A 134 16.30 7.33 -5.81
C GLU A 134 15.81 6.59 -7.08
N ILE A 135 14.51 6.28 -7.19
CA ILE A 135 13.95 5.67 -8.40
C ILE A 135 13.92 6.69 -9.54
N LEU A 136 13.55 7.94 -9.26
CA LEU A 136 13.56 9.03 -10.24
C LEU A 136 14.98 9.34 -10.75
N MET A 137 15.98 9.18 -9.89
CA MET A 137 17.40 9.37 -10.19
C MET A 137 18.07 8.13 -10.80
N GLY A 138 17.31 7.08 -11.10
CA GLY A 138 17.82 5.93 -11.84
C GLY A 138 18.60 4.91 -11.00
N ALA A 139 18.36 4.84 -9.67
CA ALA A 139 18.97 3.82 -8.82
C ALA A 139 18.64 2.42 -9.34
N ARG A 140 19.67 1.57 -9.38
CA ARG A 140 19.58 0.20 -9.92
C ARG A 140 19.17 -0.82 -8.86
N HIS A 141 19.32 -0.47 -7.59
CA HIS A 141 18.91 -1.26 -6.43
C HIS A 141 18.23 -0.32 -5.44
N TYR A 142 17.19 -0.81 -4.78
CA TYR A 142 16.39 -0.01 -3.86
C TYR A 142 15.73 -0.91 -2.81
N SER A 143 15.46 -0.34 -1.64
CA SER A 143 14.98 -1.06 -0.45
C SER A 143 13.52 -0.73 -0.11
N ALA A 144 13.04 -1.26 1.01
CA ALA A 144 11.77 -0.89 1.63
C ALA A 144 11.56 0.61 1.86
N ALA A 145 12.64 1.41 1.85
CA ALA A 145 12.58 2.87 1.98
C ALA A 145 11.73 3.52 0.87
N VAL A 146 11.60 2.91 -0.32
CA VAL A 146 10.79 3.46 -1.41
C VAL A 146 9.30 3.56 -1.03
N ASP A 147 8.80 2.57 -0.29
CA ASP A 147 7.40 2.56 0.16
C ASP A 147 7.18 3.61 1.25
N VAL A 148 8.18 3.83 2.14
CA VAL A 148 8.10 4.85 3.19
C VAL A 148 8.06 6.26 2.58
N TRP A 149 8.82 6.51 1.52
CA TRP A 149 8.72 7.76 0.78
C TRP A 149 7.29 7.98 0.24
N SER A 150 6.71 6.96 -0.40
CA SER A 150 5.34 7.03 -0.90
C SER A 150 4.34 7.33 0.22
N VAL A 151 4.52 6.75 1.41
CA VAL A 151 3.72 7.07 2.60
C VAL A 151 3.90 8.52 3.04
N GLY A 152 5.12 9.07 2.99
CA GLY A 152 5.37 10.49 3.24
C GLY A 152 4.57 11.39 2.30
N CYS A 153 4.58 11.11 0.99
CA CYS A 153 3.74 11.85 0.03
C CYS A 153 2.25 11.78 0.37
N ILE A 154 1.75 10.59 0.72
CA ILE A 154 0.35 10.37 1.11
C ILE A 154 0.02 11.10 2.41
N PHE A 155 0.95 11.14 3.36
CA PHE A 155 0.75 11.83 4.62
C PHE A 155 0.67 13.35 4.42
N GLY A 156 1.55 13.93 3.60
CA GLY A 156 1.44 15.33 3.18
C GLY A 156 0.11 15.62 2.46
N GLU A 157 -0.35 14.70 1.62
CA GLU A 157 -1.64 14.81 0.92
C GLU A 157 -2.85 14.66 1.85
N LEU A 158 -2.79 13.81 2.88
CA LEU A 158 -3.83 13.72 3.91
C LEU A 158 -3.94 15.03 4.70
N LEU A 159 -2.79 15.64 5.04
CA LEU A 159 -2.74 16.92 5.75
C LEU A 159 -3.22 18.10 4.88
N GLY A 160 -2.82 18.14 3.61
CA GLY A 160 -3.09 19.26 2.70
C GLY A 160 -4.30 19.09 1.77
N ARG A 161 -4.94 17.91 1.74
CA ARG A 161 -6.06 17.55 0.85
C ARG A 161 -5.76 17.71 -0.64
N ARG A 162 -4.47 17.69 -1.02
CA ARG A 162 -3.98 17.82 -2.40
C ARG A 162 -2.70 17.02 -2.57
N ILE A 163 -2.47 16.51 -3.77
CA ILE A 163 -1.25 15.79 -4.12
C ILE A 163 -0.03 16.66 -3.76
N LEU A 164 0.89 16.12 -2.98
CA LEU A 164 2.04 16.87 -2.44
C LEU A 164 2.99 17.33 -3.56
N PHE A 165 3.29 16.43 -4.50
CA PHE A 165 4.15 16.69 -5.65
C PHE A 165 3.38 16.38 -6.95
N LEU A 166 2.68 17.38 -7.48
CA LEU A 166 1.91 17.24 -8.72
C LEU A 166 2.78 17.58 -9.94
N ALA A 167 3.50 16.58 -10.47
CA ALA A 167 4.38 16.74 -11.62
C ALA A 167 3.83 16.11 -12.90
N ASN A 168 4.19 16.64 -14.06
CA ASN A 168 3.86 16.06 -15.37
C ASN A 168 4.98 15.19 -15.94
N SER A 169 6.18 15.20 -15.34
CA SER A 169 7.30 14.35 -15.76
C SER A 169 8.20 13.94 -14.57
N PRO A 170 9.01 12.88 -14.70
CA PRO A 170 9.96 12.47 -13.67
C PRO A 170 10.98 13.56 -13.30
N VAL A 171 11.39 14.37 -14.29
CA VAL A 171 12.30 15.50 -14.06
C VAL A 171 11.61 16.57 -13.23
N GLN A 172 10.39 16.97 -13.60
CA GLN A 172 9.62 17.95 -12.82
C GLN A 172 9.31 17.43 -11.42
N GLN A 173 9.06 16.12 -11.26
CA GLN A 173 8.88 15.50 -9.94
C GLN A 173 10.11 15.72 -9.05
N LEU A 174 11.30 15.48 -9.58
CA LEU A 174 12.56 15.69 -8.86
C LEU A 174 12.81 17.19 -8.56
N GLU A 175 12.38 18.09 -9.45
CA GLU A 175 12.43 19.53 -9.20
C GLU A 175 11.52 19.96 -8.04
N LEU A 176 10.27 19.51 -8.00
CA LEU A 176 9.33 19.81 -6.91
C LEU A 176 9.84 19.25 -5.57
N ILE A 177 10.43 18.06 -5.58
CA ILE A 177 11.06 17.47 -4.40
C ILE A 177 12.22 18.37 -3.92
N THR A 178 13.07 18.83 -4.84
CA THR A 178 14.20 19.72 -4.55
C THR A 178 13.75 21.10 -4.06
N GLU A 179 12.59 21.59 -4.50
CA GLU A 179 12.01 22.85 -4.00
C GLU A 179 11.59 22.76 -2.53
N LEU A 180 11.10 21.59 -2.09
CA LEU A 180 10.74 21.36 -0.70
C LEU A 180 11.97 21.04 0.16
N LEU A 181 12.78 20.08 -0.26
CA LEU A 181 13.87 19.51 0.56
C LEU A 181 15.19 20.26 0.42
N GLY A 182 15.32 21.14 -0.56
CA GLY A 182 16.59 21.76 -0.94
C GLY A 182 17.41 20.87 -1.86
N THR A 183 18.56 21.38 -2.31
CA THR A 183 19.45 20.63 -3.21
C THR A 183 20.11 19.47 -2.45
N PRO A 184 19.99 18.21 -2.93
CA PRO A 184 20.62 17.07 -2.28
C PRO A 184 22.15 17.16 -2.34
N SER A 185 22.82 16.66 -1.31
CA SER A 185 24.27 16.53 -1.29
C SER A 185 24.74 15.37 -2.20
N LEU A 186 26.05 15.29 -2.45
CA LEU A 186 26.63 14.14 -3.16
C LEU A 186 26.39 12.82 -2.43
N GLU A 187 26.36 12.84 -1.10
CA GLU A 187 26.07 11.67 -0.28
C GLU A 187 24.62 11.22 -0.48
N ASP A 188 23.67 12.15 -0.51
CA ASP A 188 22.25 11.87 -0.75
C ASP A 188 22.00 11.29 -2.17
N MET A 189 22.89 11.59 -3.11
CA MET A 189 22.83 11.13 -4.51
C MET A 189 23.76 9.93 -4.79
N ARG A 190 24.22 9.20 -3.77
CA ARG A 190 25.14 8.07 -3.95
C ARG A 190 24.60 6.98 -4.88
N TYR A 191 23.28 6.74 -4.86
CA TYR A 191 22.60 5.75 -5.71
C TYR A 191 22.13 6.31 -7.06
N ALA A 192 22.26 7.62 -7.28
CA ALA A 192 21.83 8.25 -8.53
C ALA A 192 22.72 7.83 -9.71
N CYS A 193 22.12 7.68 -10.89
CA CYS A 193 22.89 7.51 -12.13
C CYS A 193 23.61 8.81 -12.52
N ASP A 194 24.66 8.69 -13.34
CA ASP A 194 25.50 9.84 -13.74
C ASP A 194 24.70 10.96 -14.40
N GLY A 195 23.69 10.60 -15.20
CA GLY A 195 22.81 11.56 -15.86
C GLY A 195 21.99 12.39 -14.86
N ALA A 196 21.37 11.75 -13.87
CA ALA A 196 20.58 12.42 -12.85
C ALA A 196 21.45 13.28 -11.92
N ARG A 197 22.62 12.75 -11.50
CA ARG A 197 23.59 13.49 -10.68
C ARG A 197 24.08 14.74 -11.39
N THR A 198 24.48 14.62 -12.66
CA THR A 198 24.94 15.75 -13.47
C THR A 198 23.83 16.79 -13.64
N HIS A 199 22.59 16.35 -13.87
CA HIS A 199 21.45 17.25 -14.00
C HIS A 199 21.18 18.04 -12.70
N MET A 200 21.25 17.39 -11.53
CA MET A 200 21.07 18.05 -10.23
C MET A 200 22.19 19.05 -9.91
N LEU A 201 23.46 18.67 -10.12
CA LEU A 201 24.61 19.52 -9.80
C LEU A 201 24.77 20.74 -10.70
N ARG A 202 24.17 20.74 -11.90
CA ARG A 202 24.19 21.91 -12.80
C ARG A 202 23.30 23.06 -12.31
N ARG A 203 22.39 22.79 -11.38
CA ARG A 203 21.44 23.78 -10.88
C ARG A 203 22.05 24.57 -9.73
N ALA A 204 21.61 25.82 -9.57
CA ALA A 204 22.00 26.60 -8.41
C ALA A 204 21.52 25.92 -7.11
N PRO A 205 22.36 25.84 -6.06
CA PRO A 205 21.95 25.30 -4.77
C PRO A 205 20.74 26.05 -4.21
N LYS A 206 19.74 25.30 -3.73
CA LYS A 206 18.54 25.82 -3.07
C LYS A 206 18.49 25.35 -1.62
N PRO A 207 18.16 26.24 -0.65
CA PRO A 207 17.88 25.82 0.72
C PRO A 207 16.57 25.04 0.80
N SER A 208 16.40 24.24 1.86
CA SER A 208 15.15 23.54 2.14
C SER A 208 14.03 24.50 2.53
N SER A 209 12.80 24.22 2.11
CA SER A 209 11.58 24.99 2.41
C SER A 209 10.62 24.20 3.31
N LEU A 210 11.15 23.54 4.35
CA LEU A 210 10.34 22.66 5.22
C LEU A 210 9.25 23.40 6.00
N THR A 211 9.39 24.72 6.20
CA THR A 211 8.36 25.56 6.81
C THR A 211 7.05 25.55 6.02
N ALA A 212 7.10 25.28 4.72
CA ALA A 212 5.91 25.14 3.88
C ALA A 212 5.00 23.98 4.35
N LEU A 213 5.55 22.95 5.00
CA LEU A 213 4.77 21.81 5.51
C LEU A 213 3.81 22.22 6.64
N TYR A 214 4.19 23.20 7.46
CA TYR A 214 3.31 23.74 8.52
C TYR A 214 2.11 24.50 7.94
N THR A 215 2.16 24.89 6.67
CA THR A 215 1.07 25.62 5.99
C THR A 215 0.06 24.70 5.32
N LEU A 216 0.26 23.37 5.34
CA LEU A 216 -0.62 22.40 4.70
C LEU A 216 -2.05 22.45 5.27
N SER A 217 -2.17 22.51 6.60
CA SER A 217 -3.44 22.71 7.31
C SER A 217 -3.19 22.95 8.80
N SER A 218 -4.25 23.26 9.56
CA SER A 218 -4.20 23.33 11.02
C SER A 218 -3.87 22.00 11.70
N GLN A 219 -3.91 20.88 10.98
CA GLN A 219 -3.55 19.55 11.50
C GLN A 219 -2.05 19.22 11.32
N ALA A 220 -1.29 20.07 10.62
CA ALA A 220 0.16 19.95 10.48
C ALA A 220 0.88 20.41 11.77
N THR A 221 0.68 19.67 12.85
CA THR A 221 1.36 19.92 14.13
C THR A 221 2.86 19.69 14.02
N HIS A 222 3.61 20.13 15.04
CA HIS A 222 5.06 19.90 15.06
C HIS A 222 5.42 18.41 14.94
N GLU A 223 4.72 17.53 15.64
CA GLU A 223 4.94 16.08 15.58
C GLU A 223 4.56 15.50 14.20
N ALA A 224 3.50 16.04 13.57
CA ALA A 224 3.10 15.63 12.23
C ALA A 224 4.17 15.99 11.20
N VAL A 225 4.63 17.24 11.21
CA VAL A 225 5.65 17.75 10.30
C VAL A 225 7.00 17.07 10.58
N HIS A 226 7.36 16.83 11.84
CA HIS A 226 8.57 16.12 12.21
C HIS A 226 8.60 14.71 11.61
N LEU A 227 7.54 13.91 11.81
CA LEU A 227 7.43 12.58 11.20
C LEU A 227 7.47 12.64 9.66
N LEU A 228 6.77 13.62 9.07
CA LEU A 228 6.74 13.82 7.61
C LEU A 228 8.15 14.12 7.05
N CYS A 229 8.92 14.98 7.72
CA CYS A 229 10.31 15.29 7.35
C CYS A 229 11.22 14.06 7.46
N GLN A 230 10.98 13.17 8.43
CA GLN A 230 11.73 11.92 8.57
C GLN A 230 11.40 10.89 7.48
N MET A 231 10.21 10.95 6.88
CA MET A 231 9.81 10.14 5.72
C MET A 231 10.30 10.73 4.39
N LEU A 232 10.30 12.06 4.26
CA LEU A 232 10.71 12.77 3.05
C LEU A 232 12.21 13.12 3.08
N VAL A 233 13.05 12.09 2.95
CA VAL A 233 14.51 12.20 2.92
C VAL A 233 15.05 11.68 1.59
N PHE A 234 16.00 12.40 0.97
CA PHE A 234 16.62 11.99 -0.29
C PHE A 234 17.37 10.67 -0.16
N ASP A 235 18.27 10.59 0.81
CA ASP A 235 19.05 9.39 1.08
C ASP A 235 18.13 8.29 1.65
N PRO A 236 17.92 7.16 0.94
CA PRO A 236 17.04 6.10 1.42
C PRO A 236 17.53 5.43 2.71
N ASP A 237 18.81 5.48 3.04
CA ASP A 237 19.32 4.85 4.27
C ASP A 237 19.19 5.76 5.49
N LYS A 238 19.03 7.07 5.28
CA LYS A 238 18.74 8.05 6.35
C LYS A 238 17.24 8.23 6.57
N ARG A 239 16.42 7.72 5.64
CA ARG A 239 14.96 7.76 5.72
C ARG A 239 14.48 6.87 6.86
N ILE A 240 13.51 7.35 7.63
CA ILE A 240 12.95 6.60 8.76
C ILE A 240 12.45 5.22 8.31
N THR A 241 12.70 4.19 9.10
CA THR A 241 12.15 2.86 8.80
C THR A 241 10.66 2.82 9.15
N VAL A 242 9.92 1.85 8.60
CA VAL A 242 8.52 1.65 8.99
C VAL A 242 8.35 1.34 10.48
N VAL A 243 9.34 0.68 11.08
CA VAL A 243 9.35 0.33 12.52
C VAL A 243 9.51 1.59 13.36
N ASP A 244 10.49 2.44 13.02
CA ASP A 244 10.73 3.68 13.76
C ASP A 244 9.61 4.69 13.54
N ALA A 245 9.04 4.74 12.32
CA ALA A 245 7.86 5.55 12.03
C ALA A 245 6.67 5.13 12.88
N LEU A 246 6.43 3.82 13.02
CA LEU A 246 5.40 3.29 13.91
C LEU A 246 5.67 3.61 15.39
N ALA A 247 6.93 3.73 15.81
CA ALA A 247 7.29 4.13 17.17
C ALA A 247 7.23 5.65 17.42
N HIS A 248 6.99 6.47 16.39
CA HIS A 248 6.97 7.92 16.51
C HIS A 248 5.75 8.42 17.32
N PRO A 249 5.90 9.38 18.25
CA PRO A 249 4.82 9.84 19.15
C PRO A 249 3.54 10.30 18.45
N TYR A 250 3.67 10.88 17.25
CA TYR A 250 2.51 11.28 16.41
C TYR A 250 1.47 10.16 16.21
N LEU A 251 1.91 8.90 16.21
CA LEU A 251 1.06 7.74 15.95
C LEU A 251 0.47 7.10 17.21
N ASP A 252 0.80 7.55 18.42
CA ASP A 252 0.35 6.91 19.65
C ASP A 252 -1.17 6.90 19.78
N GLU A 253 -1.81 8.04 19.52
CA GLU A 253 -3.27 8.15 19.54
C GLU A 253 -3.93 7.35 18.40
N GLY A 254 -3.31 7.34 17.21
CA GLY A 254 -3.79 6.55 16.07
C GLY A 254 -3.74 5.05 16.34
N ARG A 255 -2.63 4.57 16.93
CA ARG A 255 -2.43 3.19 17.38
C ARG A 255 -3.47 2.81 18.43
N LEU A 256 -3.62 3.64 19.47
CA LEU A 256 -4.59 3.39 20.54
C LEU A 256 -6.01 3.35 20.00
N ARG A 257 -6.41 4.31 19.15
CA ARG A 257 -7.76 4.35 18.57
C ARG A 257 -8.05 3.14 17.68
N TYR A 258 -7.12 2.79 16.79
CA TYR A 258 -7.25 1.60 15.94
C TYR A 258 -7.46 0.35 16.80
N HIS A 259 -6.60 0.17 17.79
CA HIS A 259 -6.71 -0.97 18.67
C HIS A 259 -7.89 -0.90 19.59
N SER A 260 -8.47 0.26 19.90
CA SER A 260 -9.62 0.49 20.80
C SER A 260 -10.99 0.16 20.21
N CYS A 261 -11.18 0.25 18.90
CA CYS A 261 -12.51 0.05 18.31
C CYS A 261 -12.54 -0.50 16.88
N MET A 262 -11.41 -0.65 16.20
CA MET A 262 -11.39 -0.97 14.76
C MET A 262 -10.76 -2.32 14.45
N CYS A 263 -9.73 -2.71 15.20
CA CYS A 263 -8.97 -3.91 14.92
C CYS A 263 -9.78 -5.18 15.21
N LYS A 264 -9.44 -6.28 14.52
CA LYS A 264 -9.98 -7.62 14.79
C LYS A 264 -9.16 -8.40 15.83
N CYS A 265 -8.00 -7.90 16.25
CA CYS A 265 -7.08 -8.58 17.17
C CYS A 265 -7.33 -8.26 18.65
N CYS A 266 -8.13 -7.24 18.96
CA CYS A 266 -8.56 -6.89 20.32
C CYS A 266 -10.08 -7.06 20.42
N TYR A 267 -10.59 -7.47 21.58
CA TYR A 267 -12.01 -7.73 21.77
C TYR A 267 -12.47 -7.34 23.18
N THR A 268 -13.75 -7.04 23.33
CA THR A 268 -14.36 -6.75 24.64
C THR A 268 -14.91 -8.05 25.22
N MET A 269 -14.48 -8.40 26.44
CA MET A 269 -14.99 -9.55 27.17
C MET A 269 -16.43 -9.29 27.68
N SER A 270 -17.14 -10.34 28.07
CA SER A 270 -18.52 -10.24 28.60
C SER A 270 -18.65 -9.29 29.81
N GLY A 271 -17.58 -9.09 30.58
CA GLY A 271 -17.53 -8.14 31.69
C GLY A 271 -17.20 -6.68 31.31
N GLY A 272 -17.20 -6.34 30.01
CA GLY A 272 -16.91 -4.97 29.53
C GLY A 272 -15.42 -4.59 29.49
N MET A 273 -14.54 -5.41 30.08
CA MET A 273 -13.09 -5.22 30.00
C MET A 273 -12.58 -5.53 28.59
N ARG A 274 -11.75 -4.65 28.05
CA ARG A 274 -11.20 -4.79 26.72
C ARG A 274 -9.85 -5.50 26.75
N GLN A 275 -9.76 -6.63 26.07
CA GLN A 275 -8.55 -7.41 25.92
C GLN A 275 -7.76 -6.93 24.70
N TYR A 276 -6.55 -6.45 24.94
CA TYR A 276 -5.63 -6.01 23.90
C TYR A 276 -4.73 -7.16 23.45
N THR A 277 -4.38 -7.17 22.15
CA THR A 277 -3.35 -8.08 21.63
C THR A 277 -1.99 -7.77 22.27
N ALA A 278 -1.16 -8.80 22.46
CA ALA A 278 0.20 -8.64 22.98
C ALA A 278 1.13 -7.94 21.98
N ASP A 279 0.87 -8.10 20.68
CA ASP A 279 1.60 -7.45 19.60
C ASP A 279 0.63 -6.62 18.75
N PHE A 280 0.77 -5.29 18.83
CA PHE A 280 -0.03 -4.34 18.07
C PHE A 280 0.32 -4.33 16.58
N GLU A 281 1.53 -4.72 16.22
CA GLU A 281 2.14 -4.50 14.91
C GLU A 281 2.92 -5.75 14.48
N PRO A 282 2.20 -6.85 14.20
CA PRO A 282 2.80 -8.14 13.93
C PRO A 282 3.59 -8.16 12.63
N VAL A 283 4.61 -9.01 12.63
CA VAL A 283 5.42 -9.34 11.45
C VAL A 283 4.90 -10.60 10.78
N ALA A 284 5.31 -10.82 9.53
CA ALA A 284 5.09 -12.08 8.84
C ALA A 284 5.89 -13.20 9.54
N PRO A 285 5.29 -14.39 9.71
CA PRO A 285 5.98 -15.50 10.38
C PRO A 285 7.18 -16.01 9.56
N HIS A 286 7.13 -15.86 8.24
CA HIS A 286 8.16 -16.29 7.30
C HIS A 286 8.29 -15.24 6.18
N ALA A 287 9.50 -15.16 5.60
CA ALA A 287 9.71 -14.44 4.36
C ALA A 287 8.84 -15.05 3.24
N PHE A 288 8.46 -14.23 2.27
CA PHE A 288 7.74 -14.71 1.10
C PHE A 288 8.68 -15.53 0.22
N ASP A 289 8.29 -16.77 -0.06
CA ASP A 289 9.00 -17.66 -0.98
C ASP A 289 8.52 -17.39 -2.41
N ASP A 290 9.39 -16.85 -3.26
CA ASP A 290 9.14 -16.62 -4.69
C ASP A 290 9.70 -17.74 -5.60
N LEU A 291 10.28 -18.80 -5.03
CA LEU A 291 10.88 -19.89 -5.81
C LEU A 291 9.84 -20.63 -6.65
N TRP A 292 8.58 -20.66 -6.22
CA TRP A 292 7.51 -21.23 -7.03
C TRP A 292 7.27 -20.41 -8.30
N GLU A 293 7.35 -19.07 -8.25
CA GLU A 293 7.20 -18.20 -9.43
C GLU A 293 8.33 -18.47 -10.44
N LYS A 294 9.56 -18.67 -9.95
CA LYS A 294 10.73 -18.99 -10.79
C LYS A 294 10.61 -20.32 -11.53
N LYS A 295 9.76 -21.24 -11.04
CA LYS A 295 9.47 -22.53 -11.69
C LYS A 295 8.38 -22.43 -12.76
N LEU A 296 7.61 -21.33 -12.78
CA LEU A 296 6.53 -21.09 -13.75
C LEU A 296 7.07 -20.43 -15.00
N THR A 297 7.46 -21.25 -15.97
CA THR A 297 8.06 -20.80 -17.24
C THR A 297 7.07 -20.71 -18.40
N SER A 298 5.87 -21.28 -18.23
CA SER A 298 4.81 -21.25 -19.25
C SER A 298 3.45 -20.91 -18.64
N VAL A 299 2.58 -20.31 -19.46
CA VAL A 299 1.19 -20.01 -19.08
C VAL A 299 0.44 -21.29 -18.69
N GLN A 300 0.78 -22.43 -19.30
CA GLN A 300 0.18 -23.72 -18.96
C GLN A 300 0.53 -24.15 -17.53
N GLN A 301 1.81 -24.05 -17.13
CA GLN A 301 2.24 -24.37 -15.76
C GLN A 301 1.55 -23.47 -14.72
N VAL A 302 1.41 -22.18 -15.03
CA VAL A 302 0.68 -21.22 -14.17
C VAL A 302 -0.77 -21.69 -13.99
N LYS A 303 -1.45 -22.07 -15.07
CA LYS A 303 -2.83 -22.55 -15.02
C LYS A 303 -2.97 -23.83 -14.20
N GLU A 304 -2.09 -24.80 -14.40
CA GLU A 304 -2.10 -26.07 -13.68
C GLU A 304 -1.90 -25.88 -12.17
N GLU A 305 -0.90 -25.09 -11.76
CA GLU A 305 -0.65 -24.80 -10.34
C GLU A 305 -1.79 -23.98 -9.72
N MET A 306 -2.35 -23.00 -10.44
CA MET A 306 -3.53 -22.26 -9.96
C MET A 306 -4.74 -23.20 -9.78
N HIS A 307 -4.99 -24.10 -10.73
CA HIS A 307 -6.09 -25.06 -10.63
C HIS A 307 -5.90 -26.00 -9.44
N LYS A 308 -4.67 -26.51 -9.23
CA LYS A 308 -4.34 -27.37 -8.09
C LYS A 308 -4.55 -26.63 -6.77
N PHE A 309 -4.05 -25.40 -6.65
CA PHE A 309 -4.24 -24.58 -5.47
C PHE A 309 -5.73 -24.35 -5.18
N ILE A 310 -6.53 -23.98 -6.19
CA ILE A 310 -7.98 -23.79 -6.05
C ILE A 310 -8.65 -25.08 -5.58
N ALA A 311 -8.34 -26.21 -6.21
CA ALA A 311 -8.91 -27.51 -5.86
C ALA A 311 -8.59 -27.92 -4.41
N GLU A 312 -7.36 -27.68 -3.94
CA GLU A 312 -6.96 -27.93 -2.55
C GLU A 312 -7.76 -27.07 -1.55
N GLN A 313 -8.04 -25.80 -1.89
CA GLN A 313 -8.83 -24.92 -1.03
C GLN A 313 -10.32 -25.34 -0.95
N LEU A 314 -10.87 -25.95 -2.00
CA LEU A 314 -12.26 -26.44 -2.04
C LEU A 314 -12.48 -27.69 -1.19
N ASN A 315 -11.44 -28.48 -0.95
CA ASN A 315 -11.51 -29.67 -0.08
C ASN A 315 -11.58 -29.32 1.41
N THR A 316 -11.53 -28.02 1.76
CA THR A 316 -11.83 -27.57 3.12
C THR A 316 -13.34 -27.64 3.35
N SER A 317 -13.79 -28.03 4.55
CA SER A 317 -15.20 -28.27 4.93
C SER A 317 -16.12 -27.03 4.95
N ARG A 318 -15.83 -26.03 4.11
CA ARG A 318 -16.56 -24.78 3.97
C ARG A 318 -17.55 -24.86 2.80
N VAL A 319 -18.78 -24.43 3.02
CA VAL A 319 -19.81 -24.38 1.98
C VAL A 319 -19.37 -23.39 0.88
N PRO A 320 -19.32 -23.80 -0.40
CA PRO A 320 -18.96 -22.89 -1.49
C PRO A 320 -20.07 -21.84 -1.73
N LEU A 321 -19.69 -20.55 -1.84
CA LEU A 321 -20.58 -19.52 -2.36
C LEU A 321 -20.68 -19.68 -3.89
N CYS A 322 -21.87 -19.97 -4.37
CA CYS A 322 -22.14 -20.07 -5.81
C CYS A 322 -22.51 -18.69 -6.35
N ILE A 323 -21.86 -18.26 -7.43
CA ILE A 323 -22.35 -17.13 -8.23
C ILE A 323 -23.63 -17.60 -8.92
N ASN A 324 -24.74 -16.85 -8.79
CA ASN A 324 -25.96 -17.14 -9.54
C ASN A 324 -25.91 -16.40 -10.90
N PRO A 325 -25.56 -17.08 -12.02
CA PRO A 325 -25.46 -16.44 -13.32
C PRO A 325 -26.80 -15.93 -13.87
N GLN A 326 -27.92 -16.39 -13.30
CA GLN A 326 -29.26 -15.94 -13.67
C GLN A 326 -29.68 -14.66 -12.94
N SER A 327 -28.94 -14.25 -11.92
CA SER A 327 -29.16 -13.01 -11.17
C SER A 327 -29.12 -11.79 -12.08
N ALA A 328 -30.03 -10.84 -11.85
CA ALA A 328 -30.03 -9.54 -12.52
C ALA A 328 -28.69 -8.81 -12.33
N ALA A 329 -28.07 -8.93 -11.14
CA ALA A 329 -26.77 -8.34 -10.83
C ALA A 329 -25.62 -8.99 -11.62
N PHE A 330 -25.71 -10.29 -11.95
CA PHE A 330 -24.70 -10.96 -12.78
C PHE A 330 -24.85 -10.55 -14.26
N LYS A 331 -26.08 -10.46 -14.76
CA LYS A 331 -26.37 -10.07 -16.15
C LYS A 331 -25.96 -8.62 -16.47
N SER A 332 -25.95 -7.72 -15.49
CA SER A 332 -25.41 -6.36 -15.66
C SER A 332 -23.89 -6.32 -15.59
N PHE A 333 -23.25 -7.29 -14.93
CA PHE A 333 -21.80 -7.36 -14.74
C PHE A 333 -21.07 -8.02 -15.92
N ALA A 334 -21.68 -9.02 -16.56
CA ALA A 334 -21.07 -9.77 -17.66
C ALA A 334 -21.15 -9.10 -19.04
N ARG A 335 -21.63 -7.84 -19.12
CA ARG A 335 -21.75 -7.07 -20.37
C ARG A 335 -20.58 -6.12 -20.58
#